data_AF-R5IET7-F1
#
_entry.id   AF-R5IET7-F1
#
_cell.length_a   1.000
_cell.length_b   1.000
_cell.length_c   1.000
_cell.angle_alpha   90.00
_cell.angle_beta   90.00
_cell.angle_gamma   90.00
#
_symmetry.space_group_name_H-M   'P 1'
#
loop_
_entity.id
_entity.type
_entity.pdbx_description
1 polymer ?
#
loop_
_entity_poly.entity_id
_entity_poly.type
_entity_poly.pdbx_seq_one_letter_code
_entity_poly.pdbx_strand_id
1 'polypeptide(L)'
;MQNDSGASLAETIYRKMSDEELQNTLRCETFSDGALDVKQIEMILAEMERRGINDPSRSSEEAWNEFEQEYSGKISDYADCAPDAKACAAISGKPMHTHRRQPVRKLTILAATLVFLIASLLTVQASGVDVFGAIVRWTEELFSFGRTEETRSLVVDGKWPEIDLNKNQQFTSLQEALDFYGVTEVVAPRWIPDGFTPRIVAVKPNGTWLEFLAGYTNKSGQLLAVSYNSYQSTPLMYYEKSGSLLETFSTSGIMYSVFENVDNRTAAWITPHFECCISVPTDAMDIDMLKEILLSMQ
;
A
#
# COMPACT_ATOMS: atom_id res chain seq x y z
N MET A 1 3.25 27.97 -34.62
CA MET A 1 4.22 26.96 -35.11
C MET A 1 5.34 26.89 -34.11
N GLN A 2 5.33 25.89 -33.22
CA GLN A 2 6.43 25.44 -32.36
C GLN A 2 5.82 24.43 -31.39
N ASN A 3 6.13 23.14 -31.57
CA ASN A 3 5.94 22.05 -30.60
C ASN A 3 6.59 20.72 -31.07
N ASP A 4 7.20 20.68 -32.26
CA ASP A 4 7.85 19.45 -32.77
C ASP A 4 9.30 19.24 -32.30
N SER A 5 9.96 20.21 -31.66
CA SER A 5 11.37 20.07 -31.28
C SER A 5 11.62 19.14 -30.09
N GLY A 6 10.69 19.06 -29.13
CA GLY A 6 10.84 18.20 -27.95
C GLY A 6 10.65 16.71 -28.26
N ALA A 7 9.73 16.38 -29.17
CA ALA A 7 9.48 15.00 -29.60
C ALA A 7 10.68 14.40 -30.34
N SER A 8 11.33 15.20 -31.19
CA SER A 8 12.53 14.79 -31.93
C SER A 8 13.73 14.48 -31.01
N LEU A 9 13.87 15.22 -29.91
CA LEU A 9 14.95 15.00 -28.94
C LEU A 9 14.74 13.72 -28.15
N ALA A 10 13.55 13.53 -27.58
CA ALA A 10 13.23 12.37 -26.77
C ALA A 10 13.24 11.06 -27.59
N GLU A 11 12.79 11.08 -28.85
CA GLU A 11 12.93 9.92 -29.75
C GLU A 11 14.41 9.56 -30.00
N THR A 12 15.27 10.56 -30.16
CA THR A 12 16.72 10.35 -30.34
C THR A 12 17.37 9.77 -29.08
N ILE A 13 16.90 10.17 -27.90
CA ILE A 13 17.39 9.65 -26.61
C ILE A 13 17.01 8.18 -26.46
N TYR A 14 15.73 7.82 -26.62
CA TYR A 14 15.28 6.43 -26.46
C TYR A 14 15.91 5.48 -27.49
N ARG A 15 16.19 5.97 -28.70
CA ARG A 15 16.90 5.18 -29.72
C ARG A 15 18.35 4.84 -29.34
N LYS A 16 18.97 5.60 -28.43
CA LYS A 16 20.35 5.37 -27.98
C LYS A 16 20.44 4.55 -26.69
N MET A 17 19.34 4.41 -25.94
CA MET A 17 19.29 3.60 -24.72
C MET A 17 19.46 2.11 -25.03
N SER A 18 20.03 1.34 -24.10
CA SER A 18 20.06 -0.12 -24.13
C SER A 18 18.66 -0.72 -23.91
N ASP A 19 18.52 -2.02 -24.14
CA ASP A 19 17.24 -2.71 -23.97
C ASP A 19 16.84 -2.75 -22.49
N GLU A 20 17.81 -2.92 -21.59
CA GLU A 20 17.63 -2.84 -20.14
C GLU A 20 17.31 -1.43 -19.67
N GLU A 21 17.95 -0.41 -20.25
CA GLU A 21 17.66 0.99 -19.92
C GLU A 21 16.23 1.35 -20.30
N LEU A 22 15.75 0.94 -21.48
CA LEU A 22 14.36 1.16 -21.91
C LEU A 22 13.35 0.47 -20.98
N GLN A 23 13.62 -0.79 -20.58
CA GLN A 23 12.78 -1.52 -19.64
C GLN A 23 12.78 -0.88 -18.24
N ASN A 24 13.95 -0.43 -17.77
CA ASN A 24 14.08 0.19 -16.45
C ASN A 24 13.46 1.59 -16.41
N THR A 25 13.57 2.38 -17.47
CA THR A 25 12.89 3.69 -17.58
C THR A 25 11.37 3.53 -17.44
N LEU A 26 10.76 2.56 -18.13
CA LEU A 26 9.34 2.23 -17.95
C LEU A 26 9.00 1.76 -16.52
N ARG A 27 9.86 0.97 -15.88
CA ARG A 27 9.60 0.45 -14.52
C ARG A 27 9.77 1.51 -13.44
N CYS A 28 10.77 2.38 -13.55
CA CYS A 28 11.19 3.29 -12.49
C CYS A 28 10.56 4.69 -12.61
N GLU A 29 10.32 5.18 -13.83
CA GLU A 29 9.87 6.57 -14.04
C GLU A 29 8.35 6.71 -14.18
N THR A 30 7.59 5.62 -14.35
CA THR A 30 6.11 5.68 -14.46
C THR A 30 5.44 6.15 -13.15
N PHE A 31 6.12 6.05 -12.01
CA PHE A 31 5.57 6.41 -10.69
C PHE A 31 6.41 7.43 -9.91
N SER A 32 7.39 8.08 -10.56
CA SER A 32 8.26 9.09 -9.93
C SER A 32 7.73 10.52 -10.13
N ASP A 33 8.16 11.46 -9.27
CA ASP A 33 7.78 12.88 -9.39
C ASP A 33 8.48 13.49 -10.63
N GLY A 34 7.70 13.90 -11.64
CA GLY A 34 8.17 14.09 -13.02
C GLY A 34 7.89 12.91 -13.96
N ALA A 35 6.86 12.11 -13.66
CA ALA A 35 6.46 10.91 -14.38
C ALA A 35 6.40 11.10 -15.90
N LEU A 36 6.79 10.04 -16.62
CA LEU A 36 6.69 9.97 -18.08
C LEU A 36 5.27 10.33 -18.51
N ASP A 37 5.15 11.34 -19.38
CA ASP A 37 3.86 11.64 -19.99
C ASP A 37 3.44 10.51 -20.95
N VAL A 38 2.16 10.47 -21.31
CA VAL A 38 1.60 9.44 -22.20
C VAL A 38 2.39 9.34 -23.51
N LYS A 39 2.91 10.45 -24.03
CA LYS A 39 3.66 10.49 -25.29
C LYS A 39 5.06 9.88 -25.13
N GLN A 40 5.72 10.12 -24.01
CA GLN A 40 7.00 9.50 -23.68
C GLN A 40 6.86 7.98 -23.49
N ILE A 41 5.79 7.54 -22.80
CA ILE A 41 5.46 6.11 -22.66
C ILE A 41 5.26 5.48 -24.04
N GLU A 42 4.46 6.11 -24.91
CA GLU A 42 4.24 5.62 -26.28
C GLU A 42 5.54 5.51 -27.08
N MET A 43 6.44 6.47 -26.96
CA MET A 43 7.73 6.44 -27.68
C MET A 43 8.66 5.32 -27.18
N ILE A 44 8.73 5.09 -25.87
CA ILE A 44 9.51 3.97 -25.32
C ILE A 44 8.92 2.63 -25.77
N LEU A 45 7.59 2.47 -25.67
CA LEU A 45 6.90 1.24 -26.11
C LEU A 45 7.10 1.00 -27.61
N ALA A 46 7.05 2.05 -28.44
CA ALA A 46 7.30 1.95 -29.87
C ALA A 46 8.75 1.53 -30.19
N GLU A 47 9.73 2.04 -29.44
CA GLU A 47 11.13 1.66 -29.62
C GLU A 47 11.39 0.22 -29.14
N MET A 48 10.74 -0.22 -28.06
CA MET A 48 10.78 -1.62 -27.62
C MET A 48 10.15 -2.57 -28.63
N GLU A 49 9.02 -2.20 -29.22
CA GLU A 49 8.37 -2.97 -30.29
C GLU A 49 9.25 -3.01 -31.55
N ARG A 50 9.91 -1.90 -31.91
CA ARG A 50 10.86 -1.84 -33.03
C ARG A 50 12.04 -2.80 -32.86
N ARG A 51 12.49 -3.00 -31.62
CA ARG A 51 13.63 -3.85 -31.26
C ARG A 51 13.26 -5.30 -30.97
N GLY A 52 11.98 -5.63 -30.84
CA GLY A 52 11.52 -6.96 -30.46
C GLY A 52 11.86 -7.33 -29.00
N ILE A 53 12.07 -6.34 -28.13
CA ILE A 53 12.44 -6.56 -26.72
C ILE A 53 11.37 -7.34 -25.96
N ASN A 54 10.11 -7.16 -26.34
CA ASN A 54 8.96 -7.80 -25.71
C ASN A 54 8.57 -9.13 -26.38
N ASP A 55 9.28 -9.57 -27.42
CA ASP A 55 9.05 -10.89 -27.97
C ASP A 55 9.61 -11.91 -26.97
N PRO A 56 8.77 -12.80 -26.41
CA PRO A 56 9.24 -13.81 -25.48
C PRO A 56 10.34 -14.63 -26.16
N SER A 57 11.53 -14.67 -25.55
CA SER A 57 12.63 -15.50 -26.05
C SER A 57 12.35 -17.00 -25.92
N ARG A 58 11.33 -17.35 -25.14
CA ARG A 58 10.90 -18.72 -24.80
C ARG A 58 9.41 -18.83 -25.01
N SER A 59 8.94 -20.04 -25.30
CA SER A 59 7.49 -20.29 -25.31
C SER A 59 6.92 -20.17 -23.90
N SER A 60 5.62 -19.91 -23.79
CA SER A 60 4.92 -19.90 -22.50
C SER A 60 5.04 -21.24 -21.77
N GLU A 61 5.12 -22.35 -22.52
CA GLU A 61 5.27 -23.70 -22.00
C GLU A 61 6.68 -23.94 -21.45
N GLU A 62 7.71 -23.45 -22.12
CA GLU A 62 9.10 -23.54 -21.65
C GLU A 62 9.31 -22.71 -20.38
N ALA A 63 8.80 -21.48 -20.34
CA ALA A 63 8.88 -20.63 -19.15
C ALA A 63 8.12 -21.23 -17.96
N TRP A 64 6.97 -21.87 -18.21
CA TRP A 64 6.19 -22.55 -17.18
C TRP A 64 6.91 -23.78 -16.61
N ASN A 65 7.48 -24.61 -17.48
CA ASN A 65 8.22 -25.81 -17.05
C ASN A 65 9.45 -25.48 -16.21
N GLU A 66 10.17 -24.41 -16.54
CA GLU A 66 11.33 -23.92 -15.76
C GLU A 66 10.91 -23.39 -14.39
N PHE A 67 9.84 -22.60 -14.33
CA PHE A 67 9.27 -22.14 -13.06
C PHE A 67 8.83 -23.33 -12.19
N GLU A 68 8.15 -24.30 -12.78
CA GLU A 68 7.73 -25.51 -12.06
C GLU A 68 8.96 -26.31 -11.58
N GLN A 69 10.01 -26.49 -12.40
CA GLN A 69 11.24 -27.15 -11.94
C GLN A 69 11.93 -26.42 -10.79
N GLU A 70 12.03 -25.09 -10.85
CA GLU A 70 12.72 -24.28 -9.84
C GLU A 70 11.93 -24.21 -8.50
N TYR A 71 10.60 -24.28 -8.55
CA TYR A 71 9.73 -24.03 -7.40
C TYR A 71 8.89 -25.24 -6.93
N SER A 72 8.82 -26.35 -7.69
CA SER A 72 8.03 -27.56 -7.36
C SER A 72 8.44 -28.24 -6.05
N GLY A 73 9.65 -27.98 -5.54
CA GLY A 73 10.10 -28.46 -4.23
C GLY A 73 9.76 -27.57 -3.03
N LYS A 74 9.17 -26.38 -3.23
CA LYS A 74 9.00 -25.35 -2.18
C LYS A 74 7.56 -24.94 -1.89
N ILE A 75 6.58 -25.41 -2.67
CA ILE A 75 5.19 -25.00 -2.52
C ILE A 75 4.31 -26.26 -2.53
N SER A 76 3.96 -26.73 -1.33
CA SER A 76 3.15 -27.94 -1.08
C SER A 76 1.66 -27.76 -1.39
N ASP A 77 1.13 -26.53 -1.52
CA ASP A 77 -0.30 -26.33 -1.29
C ASP A 77 -1.11 -25.83 -2.51
N TYR A 78 -0.53 -25.82 -3.72
CA TYR A 78 -1.24 -25.35 -4.93
C TYR A 78 -1.70 -26.45 -5.90
N ALA A 79 -1.44 -27.73 -5.60
CA ALA A 79 -1.79 -28.84 -6.49
C ALA A 79 -3.31 -29.07 -6.63
N ASP A 80 -4.13 -28.61 -5.67
CA ASP A 80 -5.58 -28.86 -5.65
C ASP A 80 -6.42 -27.90 -6.53
N CYS A 81 -5.80 -26.91 -7.17
CA CYS A 81 -6.52 -25.88 -7.95
C CYS A 81 -6.25 -25.88 -9.45
N ALA A 82 -5.47 -26.82 -9.98
CA ALA A 82 -5.23 -26.90 -11.42
C ALA A 82 -6.37 -27.63 -12.15
N PRO A 83 -7.07 -27.01 -13.11
CA PRO A 83 -7.98 -27.76 -13.98
C PRO A 83 -7.17 -28.65 -14.94
N ASP A 84 -7.73 -29.81 -15.30
CA ASP A 84 -7.10 -30.82 -16.16
C ASP A 84 -6.54 -30.23 -17.47
N ALA A 85 -5.20 -30.15 -17.55
CA ALA A 85 -4.44 -29.65 -18.70
C ALA A 85 -4.75 -30.37 -20.04
N LYS A 86 -5.43 -31.53 -19.98
CA LYS A 86 -5.81 -32.32 -21.16
C LYS A 86 -7.02 -31.75 -21.91
N ALA A 87 -7.80 -30.85 -21.31
CA ALA A 87 -8.96 -30.24 -21.98
C ALA A 87 -8.57 -29.08 -22.92
N CYS A 88 -7.43 -28.41 -22.68
CA CYS A 88 -7.02 -27.23 -23.45
C CYS A 88 -6.26 -27.54 -24.75
N ALA A 89 -5.71 -28.75 -24.90
CA ALA A 89 -4.87 -29.12 -26.05
C ALA A 89 -5.63 -29.40 -27.36
N ALA A 90 -6.97 -29.33 -27.37
CA ALA A 90 -7.78 -29.76 -28.51
C ALA A 90 -8.14 -28.66 -29.53
N ILE A 91 -7.70 -27.40 -29.35
CA ILE A 91 -8.05 -26.33 -30.28
C ILE A 91 -6.79 -25.69 -30.88
N SER A 92 -6.64 -25.93 -32.18
CA SER A 92 -5.91 -25.12 -33.16
C SER A 92 -4.50 -25.58 -33.53
N GLY A 93 -4.44 -26.38 -34.60
CA GLY A 93 -3.31 -26.37 -35.52
C GLY A 93 -3.70 -25.67 -36.82
N LYS A 94 -2.98 -24.59 -37.18
CA LYS A 94 -2.38 -24.32 -38.52
C LYS A 94 -1.90 -22.86 -38.67
N PRO A 95 -0.98 -22.58 -39.62
CA PRO A 95 0.10 -21.60 -39.44
C PRO A 95 -0.16 -20.20 -40.01
N MET A 96 0.64 -19.27 -39.47
CA MET A 96 1.13 -17.98 -39.97
C MET A 96 0.25 -17.16 -40.92
N HIS A 97 -0.28 -16.05 -40.40
CA HIS A 97 -0.53 -14.83 -41.19
C HIS A 97 0.06 -13.62 -40.49
N THR A 98 1.08 -13.04 -41.11
CA THR A 98 1.51 -11.66 -40.91
C THR A 98 0.33 -10.74 -41.22
N HIS A 99 -0.04 -9.83 -40.30
CA HIS A 99 -0.58 -8.52 -40.67
C HIS A 99 -0.62 -7.56 -39.48
N ARG A 100 0.13 -6.46 -39.64
CA ARG A 100 0.02 -5.18 -38.94
C ARG A 100 -1.44 -4.73 -38.77
N ARG A 101 -1.76 -4.15 -37.60
CA ARG A 101 -2.73 -3.05 -37.32
C ARG A 101 -3.24 -3.11 -35.86
N GLN A 102 -2.53 -2.64 -34.82
CA GLN A 102 -3.04 -2.82 -33.44
C GLN A 102 -2.60 -1.80 -32.37
N PRO A 103 -3.28 -0.64 -32.28
CA PRO A 103 -3.58 -0.05 -30.96
C PRO A 103 -4.99 -0.46 -30.51
N VAL A 104 -5.96 -0.54 -31.43
CA VAL A 104 -7.36 -0.91 -31.11
C VAL A 104 -7.47 -2.36 -30.64
N ARG A 105 -6.66 -3.28 -31.19
CA ARG A 105 -6.70 -4.70 -30.82
C ARG A 105 -6.12 -4.96 -29.42
N LYS A 106 -5.11 -4.20 -28.97
CA LYS A 106 -4.57 -4.30 -27.60
C LYS A 106 -5.63 -3.84 -26.57
N LEU A 107 -6.33 -2.74 -26.85
CA LEU A 107 -7.44 -2.25 -26.01
C LEU A 107 -8.65 -3.21 -26.02
N THR A 108 -8.98 -3.82 -27.17
CA THR A 108 -10.05 -4.83 -27.23
C THR A 108 -9.64 -6.14 -26.57
N ILE A 109 -8.36 -6.54 -26.63
CA ILE A 109 -7.87 -7.71 -25.89
C ILE A 109 -7.96 -7.44 -24.39
N LEU A 110 -7.50 -6.28 -23.89
CA LEU A 110 -7.61 -5.90 -22.48
C LEU A 110 -9.08 -5.85 -22.01
N ALA A 111 -9.94 -5.20 -22.80
CA ALA A 111 -11.37 -5.12 -22.52
C ALA A 111 -12.02 -6.52 -22.55
N ALA A 112 -11.67 -7.36 -23.53
CA ALA A 112 -12.17 -8.73 -23.63
C ALA A 112 -11.68 -9.58 -22.44
N THR A 113 -10.43 -9.45 -22.01
CA THR A 113 -9.91 -10.15 -20.83
C THR A 113 -10.60 -9.68 -19.56
N LEU A 114 -10.84 -8.37 -19.39
CA LEU A 114 -11.61 -7.83 -18.26
C LEU A 114 -13.04 -8.33 -18.27
N VAL A 115 -13.70 -8.33 -19.43
CA VAL A 115 -15.05 -8.89 -19.58
C VAL A 115 -15.06 -10.38 -19.28
N PHE A 116 -14.06 -11.14 -19.72
CA PHE A 116 -13.95 -12.56 -19.42
C PHE A 116 -13.73 -12.81 -17.93
N LEU A 117 -12.87 -12.03 -17.27
CA LEU A 117 -12.64 -12.11 -15.83
C LEU A 117 -13.92 -11.76 -15.06
N ILE A 118 -14.58 -10.65 -15.39
CA ILE A 118 -15.84 -10.24 -14.76
C ILE A 118 -16.95 -11.28 -15.00
N ALA A 119 -17.07 -11.79 -16.23
CA ALA A 119 -18.04 -12.84 -16.55
C ALA A 119 -17.74 -14.14 -15.78
N SER A 120 -16.47 -14.52 -15.63
CA SER A 120 -16.07 -15.69 -14.84
C SER A 120 -16.42 -15.51 -13.36
N LEU A 121 -16.18 -14.33 -12.79
CA LEU A 121 -16.58 -13.98 -11.42
C LEU A 121 -18.11 -14.01 -11.23
N LEU A 122 -18.87 -13.51 -12.22
CA LEU A 122 -20.34 -13.59 -12.22
C LEU A 122 -20.86 -15.03 -12.30
N THR A 123 -20.20 -15.92 -13.06
CA THR A 123 -20.57 -17.34 -13.10
C THR A 123 -20.31 -18.05 -11.77
N VAL A 124 -19.22 -17.70 -11.07
CA VAL A 124 -18.94 -18.21 -9.71
C VAL A 124 -19.99 -17.69 -8.72
N GLN A 125 -20.42 -16.44 -8.84
CA GLN A 125 -21.52 -15.88 -8.03
C GLN A 125 -22.87 -16.56 -8.28
N ALA A 126 -23.19 -16.87 -9.54
CA ALA A 126 -24.39 -17.64 -9.89
C ALA A 126 -24.33 -19.10 -9.40
N SER A 127 -23.14 -19.62 -9.09
CA SER A 127 -22.92 -20.94 -8.50
C SER A 127 -23.09 -20.95 -6.97
N GLY A 128 -23.47 -19.80 -6.37
CA GLY A 128 -23.73 -19.66 -4.94
C GLY A 128 -22.53 -19.20 -4.11
N VAL A 129 -21.38 -18.91 -4.73
CA VAL A 129 -20.20 -18.39 -4.05
C VAL A 129 -20.18 -16.87 -4.15
N ASP A 130 -20.40 -16.18 -3.04
CA ASP A 130 -20.51 -14.72 -2.98
C ASP A 130 -19.14 -14.02 -3.09
N VAL A 131 -18.52 -14.02 -4.28
CA VAL A 131 -17.17 -13.47 -4.49
C VAL A 131 -17.13 -11.94 -4.31
N PHE A 132 -18.11 -11.22 -4.85
CA PHE A 132 -18.17 -9.77 -4.69
C PHE A 132 -18.54 -9.39 -3.25
N GLY A 133 -19.42 -10.14 -2.57
CA GLY A 133 -19.65 -9.93 -1.15
C GLY A 133 -18.47 -10.34 -0.28
N ALA A 134 -17.63 -11.30 -0.70
CA ALA A 134 -16.39 -11.63 -0.02
C ALA A 134 -15.33 -10.51 -0.17
N ILE A 135 -15.20 -9.93 -1.36
CA ILE A 135 -14.35 -8.75 -1.60
C ILE A 135 -14.88 -7.56 -0.79
N VAL A 136 -16.20 -7.31 -0.84
CA VAL A 136 -16.83 -6.23 -0.06
C VAL A 136 -16.61 -6.45 1.43
N ARG A 137 -16.85 -7.65 1.98
CA ARG A 137 -16.58 -7.98 3.39
C ARG A 137 -15.11 -7.76 3.76
N TRP A 138 -14.18 -8.24 2.93
CA TRP A 138 -12.74 -8.01 3.15
C TRP A 138 -12.37 -6.52 3.14
N THR A 139 -12.93 -5.73 2.23
CA THR A 139 -12.70 -4.27 2.20
C THR A 139 -13.48 -3.51 3.28
N GLU A 140 -14.61 -4.06 3.74
CA GLU A 140 -15.42 -3.50 4.82
C GLU A 140 -14.72 -3.71 6.16
N GLU A 141 -13.91 -4.75 6.33
CA GLU A 141 -13.06 -4.99 7.50
C GLU A 141 -11.86 -4.02 7.58
N LEU A 142 -11.66 -3.14 6.59
CA LEU A 142 -10.60 -2.12 6.62
C LEU A 142 -11.17 -0.72 6.85
N PHE A 143 -10.56 0.01 7.77
CA PHE A 143 -10.77 1.43 7.99
C PHE A 143 -9.54 2.21 7.52
N SER A 144 -9.74 3.31 6.80
CA SER A 144 -8.69 4.26 6.44
C SER A 144 -9.29 5.67 6.33
N PHE A 145 -8.48 6.70 6.60
CA PHE A 145 -8.92 8.08 6.41
C PHE A 145 -8.92 8.53 4.94
N GLY A 146 -8.29 7.76 4.04
CA GLY A 146 -8.22 8.07 2.62
C GLY A 146 -7.44 9.36 2.34
N ARG A 147 -7.65 9.96 1.17
CA ARG A 147 -6.96 11.19 0.75
C ARG A 147 -7.54 12.40 1.48
N THR A 148 -6.71 13.17 2.17
CA THR A 148 -7.11 14.42 2.82
C THR A 148 -6.77 15.60 1.91
N GLU A 149 -7.69 16.56 1.75
CA GLU A 149 -7.50 17.72 0.85
C GLU A 149 -6.66 18.85 1.48
N GLU A 150 -6.10 18.66 2.67
CA GLU A 150 -5.36 19.71 3.37
C GLU A 150 -3.84 19.54 3.23
N THR A 151 -3.27 20.29 2.28
CA THR A 151 -1.81 20.40 2.12
C THR A 151 -1.30 21.52 3.03
N ARG A 152 -1.01 21.21 4.29
CA ARG A 152 -0.11 22.04 5.10
C ARG A 152 1.21 21.29 5.24
N SER A 153 2.32 22.04 5.28
CA SER A 153 3.67 21.48 5.37
C SER A 153 4.17 21.66 6.80
N LEU A 154 4.57 20.56 7.46
CA LEU A 154 5.13 20.59 8.80
C LEU A 154 6.61 20.94 8.84
N VAL A 155 7.27 21.05 7.69
CA VAL A 155 8.72 21.05 7.65
C VAL A 155 9.23 22.21 6.82
N VAL A 156 9.98 23.10 7.46
CA VAL A 156 10.92 23.99 6.76
C VAL A 156 11.88 23.06 6.01
N ASP A 157 11.80 23.05 4.68
CA ASP A 157 12.56 22.22 3.73
C ASP A 157 12.12 20.75 3.52
N GLY A 158 10.94 20.34 4.00
CA GLY A 158 10.28 19.12 3.53
C GLY A 158 10.93 17.77 3.89
N LYS A 159 11.94 17.74 4.76
CA LYS A 159 12.56 16.49 5.25
C LYS A 159 12.91 16.60 6.74
N TRP A 160 12.57 15.55 7.49
CA TRP A 160 13.02 15.40 8.88
C TRP A 160 14.56 15.34 8.95
N PRO A 161 15.16 15.73 10.09
CA PRO A 161 16.59 15.52 10.33
C PRO A 161 16.97 14.06 10.09
N GLU A 162 18.19 13.84 9.62
CA GLU A 162 18.71 12.49 9.39
C GLU A 162 18.62 11.65 10.67
N ILE A 163 18.04 10.46 10.56
CA ILE A 163 17.73 9.59 11.70
C ILE A 163 19.02 8.95 12.20
N ASP A 164 19.45 9.35 13.40
CA ASP A 164 20.46 8.60 14.15
C ASP A 164 19.76 7.44 14.88
N LEU A 165 19.79 6.26 14.25
CA LEU A 165 19.21 5.02 14.77
C LEU A 165 19.67 4.68 16.20
N ASN A 166 20.89 5.05 16.59
CA ASN A 166 21.40 4.77 17.93
C ASN A 166 20.82 5.71 18.98
N LYS A 167 20.61 6.99 18.63
CA LYS A 167 19.95 7.95 19.54
C LYS A 167 18.44 7.72 19.60
N ASN A 168 17.82 7.32 18.50
CA ASN A 168 16.38 7.10 18.42
C ASN A 168 15.87 5.92 19.26
N GLN A 169 16.75 5.00 19.64
CA GLN A 169 16.44 3.89 20.54
C GLN A 169 16.62 4.24 22.03
N GLN A 170 17.09 5.46 22.36
CA GLN A 170 17.43 5.84 23.73
C GLN A 170 16.36 6.70 24.43
N PHE A 171 15.30 7.08 23.72
CA PHE A 171 14.22 7.88 24.32
C PHE A 171 13.54 7.10 25.46
N THR A 172 13.34 7.79 26.58
CA THR A 172 12.71 7.22 27.78
C THR A 172 11.19 7.43 27.78
N SER A 173 10.70 8.38 26.99
CA SER A 173 9.27 8.65 26.81
C SER A 173 8.94 9.13 25.40
N LEU A 174 7.68 8.94 24.98
CA LEU A 174 7.21 9.44 23.70
C LEU A 174 7.29 10.97 23.60
N GLN A 175 6.98 11.68 24.69
CA GLN A 175 7.04 13.14 24.71
C GLN A 175 8.48 13.65 24.49
N GLU A 176 9.47 13.00 25.11
CA GLU A 176 10.88 13.33 24.90
C GLU A 176 11.29 13.17 23.42
N ALA A 177 10.80 12.12 22.75
CA ALA A 177 11.03 11.92 21.33
C ALA A 177 10.38 13.03 20.49
N LEU A 178 9.12 13.39 20.78
CA LEU A 178 8.41 14.47 20.08
C LEU A 178 9.14 15.80 20.26
N ASP A 179 9.54 16.14 21.49
CA ASP A 179 10.25 17.38 21.82
C ASP A 179 11.62 17.45 21.12
N PHE A 180 12.37 16.33 21.07
CA PHE A 180 13.65 16.25 20.38
C PHE A 180 13.54 16.58 18.90
N TYR A 181 12.46 16.13 18.25
CA TYR A 181 12.16 16.42 16.85
C TYR A 181 11.39 17.74 16.66
N GLY A 182 11.06 18.46 17.74
CA GLY A 182 10.32 19.73 17.67
C GLY A 182 8.84 19.56 17.26
N VAL A 183 8.25 18.39 17.47
CA VAL A 183 6.85 18.11 17.17
C VAL A 183 5.96 18.67 18.28
N THR A 184 5.10 19.62 17.94
CA THR A 184 4.13 20.22 18.87
C THR A 184 2.66 19.97 18.50
N GLU A 185 2.41 19.37 17.34
CA GLU A 185 1.06 19.11 16.83
C GLU A 185 0.35 17.95 17.54
N VAL A 186 1.13 16.98 17.99
CA VAL A 186 0.67 15.82 18.76
C VAL A 186 1.40 15.78 20.10
N VAL A 187 0.76 15.21 21.10
CA VAL A 187 1.25 15.13 22.48
C VAL A 187 1.08 13.70 22.96
N ALA A 188 2.07 13.18 23.69
CA ALA A 188 1.96 11.84 24.26
C ALA A 188 0.86 11.76 25.34
N PRO A 189 0.22 10.60 25.55
CA PRO A 189 -0.71 10.43 26.66
C PRO A 189 -0.05 10.75 28.01
N ARG A 190 -0.67 11.64 28.78
CA ARG A 190 -0.18 12.03 30.12
C ARG A 190 -0.58 11.02 31.20
N TRP A 191 -1.58 10.20 30.90
CA TRP A 191 -2.04 9.13 31.75
C TRP A 191 -2.07 7.80 30.98
N ILE A 192 -1.56 6.75 31.62
CA ILE A 192 -1.59 5.37 31.15
C ILE A 192 -2.18 4.54 32.29
N PRO A 193 -3.10 3.60 32.02
CA PRO A 193 -3.73 2.79 33.06
C PRO A 193 -2.75 2.04 33.95
N ASP A 194 -3.11 1.91 35.23
CA ASP A 194 -2.36 1.15 36.20
C ASP A 194 -2.11 -0.29 35.73
N GLY A 195 -0.89 -0.77 35.95
CA GLY A 195 -0.47 -2.10 35.54
C GLY A 195 0.14 -2.18 34.14
N PHE A 196 0.04 -1.13 33.33
CA PHE A 196 0.79 -0.98 32.08
C PHE A 196 2.06 -0.17 32.31
N THR A 197 3.22 -0.73 31.94
CA THR A 197 4.52 -0.07 32.08
C THR A 197 5.18 0.18 30.73
N PRO A 198 5.94 1.27 30.55
CA PRO A 198 6.67 1.52 29.31
C PRO A 198 7.57 0.35 28.95
N ARG A 199 7.50 -0.11 27.70
CA ARG A 199 8.32 -1.20 27.16
C ARG A 199 9.23 -0.74 26.03
N ILE A 200 8.71 0.09 25.15
CA ILE A 200 9.44 0.60 23.99
C ILE A 200 9.01 2.03 23.69
N VAL A 201 9.99 2.86 23.35
CA VAL A 201 9.80 4.11 22.63
C VAL A 201 10.74 4.05 21.44
N ALA A 202 10.24 4.35 20.26
CA ALA A 202 11.03 4.30 19.04
C ALA A 202 10.58 5.38 18.06
N VAL A 203 11.56 5.96 17.38
CA VAL A 203 11.31 6.79 16.19
C VAL A 203 11.90 6.09 14.99
N LYS A 204 11.05 5.77 14.01
CA LYS A 204 11.41 4.99 12.82
C LYS A 204 11.12 5.79 11.55
N PRO A 205 11.89 5.58 10.47
CA PRO A 205 11.49 6.08 9.17
C PRO A 205 10.23 5.36 8.66
N ASN A 206 9.29 6.12 8.11
CA ASN A 206 8.14 5.65 7.34
C ASN A 206 8.20 6.29 5.94
N GLY A 207 9.06 5.73 5.08
CA GLY A 207 9.40 6.32 3.78
C GLY A 207 10.29 7.56 3.92
N THR A 208 9.79 8.73 3.49
CA THR A 208 10.49 10.02 3.65
C THR A 208 10.20 10.68 5.02
N TRP A 209 9.26 10.11 5.77
CA TRP A 209 8.69 10.68 6.99
C TRP A 209 9.08 9.87 8.23
N LEU A 210 8.59 10.29 9.41
CA LEU A 210 8.83 9.63 10.69
C LEU A 210 7.55 9.02 11.27
N GLU A 211 7.72 7.86 11.89
CA GLU A 211 6.78 7.26 12.81
C GLU A 211 7.33 7.38 14.24
N PHE A 212 6.51 7.91 15.15
CA PHE A 212 6.77 7.94 16.59
C PHE A 212 5.91 6.88 17.25
N LEU A 213 6.54 5.95 17.96
CA LEU A 213 5.85 4.81 18.56
C LEU A 213 6.20 4.67 20.05
N ALA A 214 5.19 4.40 20.87
CA ALA A 214 5.36 3.96 22.23
C ALA A 214 4.50 2.73 22.52
N GLY A 215 5.09 1.74 23.20
CA GLY A 215 4.41 0.53 23.62
C GLY A 215 4.51 0.35 25.13
N TYR A 216 3.39 0.00 25.74
CA TYR A 216 3.26 -0.27 27.17
C TYR A 216 2.71 -1.68 27.34
N THR A 217 3.26 -2.44 28.27
CA THR A 217 2.82 -3.82 28.51
C THR A 217 2.42 -4.03 29.95
N ASN A 218 1.40 -4.86 30.16
CA ASN A 218 1.03 -5.33 31.48
C ASN A 218 1.71 -6.66 31.84
N LYS A 219 1.43 -7.18 33.04
CA LYS A 219 2.02 -8.44 33.54
C LYS A 219 1.66 -9.68 32.71
N SER A 220 0.51 -9.68 32.03
CA SER A 220 0.10 -10.75 31.11
C SER A 220 0.72 -10.61 29.72
N GLY A 221 1.48 -9.54 29.46
CA GLY A 221 2.12 -9.29 28.17
C GLY A 221 1.22 -8.65 27.12
N GLN A 222 0.00 -8.24 27.49
CA GLN A 222 -0.88 -7.49 26.60
C GLN A 222 -0.30 -6.10 26.34
N LEU A 223 -0.46 -5.62 25.10
CA LEU A 223 0.16 -4.39 24.60
C LEU A 223 -0.87 -3.28 24.46
N LEU A 224 -0.58 -2.13 25.07
CA LEU A 224 -1.13 -0.84 24.67
C LEU A 224 -0.10 -0.17 23.77
N ALA A 225 -0.51 0.27 22.58
CA ALA A 225 0.35 0.91 21.61
C ALA A 225 -0.16 2.32 21.28
N VAL A 226 0.76 3.27 21.17
CA VAL A 226 0.54 4.64 20.68
C VAL A 226 1.43 4.82 19.46
N SER A 227 0.88 5.23 18.33
CA SER A 227 1.64 5.50 17.11
C SER A 227 1.17 6.79 16.44
N TYR A 228 2.15 7.63 16.07
CA TYR A 228 1.96 8.85 15.30
C TYR A 228 2.79 8.77 14.02
N ASN A 229 2.10 8.59 12.89
CA ASN A 229 2.69 8.49 11.57
C ASN A 229 2.59 9.84 10.87
N SER A 230 3.73 10.47 10.59
CA SER A 230 3.73 11.71 9.80
C SER A 230 3.44 11.43 8.32
N TYR A 231 2.66 12.30 7.70
CA TYR A 231 2.30 12.24 6.29
C TYR A 231 2.25 13.66 5.69
N GLN A 232 2.25 13.76 4.35
CA GLN A 232 2.19 15.06 3.65
C GLN A 232 0.88 15.31 2.91
N SER A 233 0.30 14.28 2.30
CA SER A 233 -0.88 14.44 1.43
C SER A 233 -1.94 13.37 1.66
N THR A 234 -1.54 12.15 1.96
CA THR A 234 -2.46 11.03 2.14
C THR A 234 -2.05 10.26 3.39
N PRO A 235 -2.92 10.20 4.41
CA PRO A 235 -2.88 9.18 5.45
C PRO A 235 -2.60 7.80 4.85
N LEU A 236 -1.67 7.06 5.44
CA LEU A 236 -1.13 5.82 4.86
C LEU A 236 -1.65 4.57 5.55
N MET A 237 -2.31 4.70 6.70
CA MET A 237 -2.64 3.54 7.53
C MET A 237 -3.99 2.93 7.13
N TYR A 238 -3.97 1.60 7.07
CA TYR A 238 -5.16 0.77 7.02
C TYR A 238 -5.28 0.06 8.36
N TYR A 239 -6.47 0.12 8.95
CA TYR A 239 -6.78 -0.50 10.22
C TYR A 239 -7.78 -1.63 10.02
N GLU A 240 -7.46 -2.82 10.49
CA GLU A 240 -8.39 -3.94 10.52
C GLU A 240 -9.45 -3.74 11.62
N LYS A 241 -10.70 -4.06 11.31
CA LYS A 241 -11.84 -4.04 12.23
C LYS A 241 -12.72 -5.28 12.05
N SER A 242 -13.19 -5.85 13.15
CA SER A 242 -14.04 -7.06 13.18
C SER A 242 -15.55 -6.76 13.09
N GLY A 243 -15.93 -5.51 12.79
CA GLY A 243 -17.31 -5.05 12.72
C GLY A 243 -17.45 -3.62 12.19
N SER A 244 -18.59 -2.96 12.44
CA SER A 244 -18.78 -1.55 12.06
C SER A 244 -17.97 -0.60 12.95
N LEU A 245 -17.77 0.65 12.49
CA LEU A 245 -17.26 1.73 13.32
C LEU A 245 -18.10 1.79 14.62
N LEU A 246 -17.44 1.72 15.77
CA LEU A 246 -18.10 1.58 17.05
C LEU A 246 -18.71 2.92 17.47
N GLU A 247 -17.89 3.97 17.44
CA GLU A 247 -18.27 5.32 17.84
C GLU A 247 -17.34 6.34 17.20
N THR A 248 -17.85 7.55 16.97
CA THR A 248 -17.01 8.74 16.77
C THR A 248 -17.14 9.63 18.00
N PHE A 249 -15.99 10.03 18.54
CA PHE A 249 -15.91 10.85 19.72
C PHE A 249 -15.14 12.12 19.36
N SER A 250 -15.68 13.30 19.69
CA SER A 250 -15.00 14.57 19.42
C SER A 250 -14.65 15.29 20.72
N THR A 251 -13.40 15.74 20.83
CA THR A 251 -12.97 16.54 21.97
C THR A 251 -11.83 17.47 21.55
N SER A 252 -11.81 18.69 22.09
CA SER A 252 -10.85 19.74 21.71
C SER A 252 -10.74 20.00 20.20
N GLY A 253 -11.82 19.79 19.45
CA GLY A 253 -11.85 19.95 17.99
C GLY A 253 -11.23 18.80 17.19
N ILE A 254 -10.74 17.76 17.86
CA ILE A 254 -10.24 16.53 17.22
C ILE A 254 -11.36 15.50 17.21
N MET A 255 -11.57 14.85 16.06
CA MET A 255 -12.52 13.76 15.89
C MET A 255 -11.75 12.43 15.91
N TYR A 256 -12.11 11.58 16.88
CA TYR A 256 -11.57 10.24 17.05
C TYR A 256 -12.57 9.22 16.51
N SER A 257 -12.09 8.36 15.61
CA SER A 257 -12.82 7.20 15.12
C SER A 257 -12.42 5.98 15.95
N VAL A 258 -13.37 5.38 16.65
CA VAL A 258 -13.14 4.21 17.51
C VAL A 258 -13.76 2.98 16.87
N PHE A 259 -12.97 1.92 16.74
CA PHE A 259 -13.40 0.63 16.19
C PHE A 259 -12.71 -0.51 16.94
N GLU A 260 -13.29 -1.70 16.85
CA GLU A 260 -12.78 -2.92 17.45
C GLU A 260 -12.29 -3.88 16.37
N ASN A 261 -11.19 -4.56 16.67
CA ASN A 261 -10.74 -5.79 16.03
C ASN A 261 -10.91 -6.94 17.05
N VAL A 262 -10.60 -8.18 16.66
CA VAL A 262 -10.82 -9.39 17.47
C VAL A 262 -10.25 -9.26 18.89
N ASP A 263 -9.00 -8.77 19.02
CA ASP A 263 -8.29 -8.73 20.30
C ASP A 263 -7.97 -7.30 20.80
N ASN A 264 -8.32 -6.27 20.03
CA ASN A 264 -7.96 -4.90 20.35
C ASN A 264 -9.05 -3.89 19.96
N ARG A 265 -9.07 -2.77 20.67
CA ARG A 265 -9.86 -1.59 20.35
C ARG A 265 -8.90 -0.47 19.97
N THR A 266 -9.18 0.18 18.87
CA THR A 266 -8.31 1.23 18.33
C THR A 266 -9.09 2.52 18.20
N ALA A 267 -8.53 3.60 18.73
CA ALA A 267 -8.94 4.96 18.42
C ALA A 267 -7.94 5.55 17.44
N ALA A 268 -8.41 5.98 16.27
CA ALA A 268 -7.60 6.64 15.26
C ALA A 268 -8.11 8.06 15.00
N TRP A 269 -7.21 8.98 14.72
CA TRP A 269 -7.54 10.35 14.35
C TRP A 269 -6.46 10.92 13.43
N ILE A 270 -6.80 12.02 12.78
CA ILE A 270 -5.86 12.78 11.96
C ILE A 270 -5.69 14.17 12.51
N THR A 271 -4.48 14.67 12.36
CA THR A 271 -4.10 16.08 12.48
C THR A 271 -3.65 16.54 11.09
N PRO A 272 -3.40 17.83 10.83
CA PRO A 272 -2.96 18.26 9.51
C PRO A 272 -1.78 17.47 8.92
N HIS A 273 -0.91 16.88 9.75
CA HIS A 273 0.30 16.20 9.28
C HIS A 273 0.61 14.86 9.96
N PHE A 274 -0.18 14.43 10.95
CA PHE A 274 -0.05 13.10 11.55
C PHE A 274 -1.35 12.33 11.48
N GLU A 275 -1.21 11.05 11.11
CA GLU A 275 -2.22 10.02 11.34
C GLU A 275 -1.84 9.30 12.64
N CYS A 276 -2.75 9.33 13.59
CA CYS A 276 -2.50 8.93 14.96
C CYS A 276 -3.40 7.77 15.34
N CYS A 277 -2.88 6.83 16.12
CA CYS A 277 -3.72 5.82 16.75
C CYS A 277 -3.24 5.45 18.15
N ILE A 278 -4.21 5.03 18.96
CA ILE A 278 -3.99 4.29 20.20
C ILE A 278 -4.75 2.99 20.10
N SER A 279 -4.04 1.88 20.28
CA SER A 279 -4.61 0.53 20.31
C SER A 279 -4.47 -0.06 21.70
N VAL A 280 -5.58 -0.58 22.24
CA VAL A 280 -5.67 -1.16 23.59
C VAL A 280 -6.27 -2.57 23.53
N PRO A 281 -5.86 -3.49 24.41
CA PRO A 281 -6.44 -4.84 24.46
C PRO A 281 -7.87 -4.81 24.99
N THR A 282 -8.80 -5.48 24.30
CA THR A 282 -10.24 -5.50 24.66
C THR A 282 -10.53 -6.18 26.00
N ASP A 283 -9.75 -7.21 26.34
CA ASP A 283 -9.94 -7.99 27.58
C ASP A 283 -9.49 -7.25 28.85
N ALA A 284 -8.61 -6.26 28.72
CA ALA A 284 -8.03 -5.56 29.87
C ALA A 284 -8.43 -4.07 29.95
N MET A 285 -9.03 -3.52 28.90
CA MET A 285 -9.50 -2.14 28.86
C MET A 285 -10.85 -2.03 28.19
N ASP A 286 -11.79 -1.34 28.85
CA ASP A 286 -13.04 -0.93 28.23
C ASP A 286 -12.87 0.36 27.40
N ILE A 287 -13.96 0.80 26.80
CA ILE A 287 -13.98 2.01 25.98
C ILE A 287 -13.77 3.28 26.80
N ASP A 288 -14.19 3.29 28.07
CA ASP A 288 -14.11 4.48 28.92
C ASP A 288 -12.65 4.73 29.33
N MET A 289 -11.88 3.67 29.63
CA MET A 289 -10.44 3.78 29.85
C MET A 289 -9.70 4.29 28.61
N LEU A 290 -10.09 3.85 27.40
CA LEU A 290 -9.54 4.39 26.16
C LEU A 290 -9.84 5.89 26.03
N LYS A 291 -11.07 6.31 26.34
CA LYS A 291 -11.46 7.73 26.34
C LYS A 291 -10.68 8.54 27.37
N GLU A 292 -10.41 8.01 28.56
CA GLU A 292 -9.58 8.67 29.57
C GLU A 292 -8.14 8.88 29.07
N ILE A 293 -7.55 7.89 28.39
CA ILE A 293 -6.24 8.06 27.74
C ILE A 293 -6.30 9.20 26.72
N LEU A 294 -7.33 9.23 25.86
CA LEU A 294 -7.52 10.28 24.86
C LEU A 294 -7.67 11.68 25.48
N LEU A 295 -8.46 11.80 26.54
CA LEU A 295 -8.66 13.05 27.27
C LEU A 295 -7.38 13.53 27.98
N SER A 296 -6.48 12.62 28.36
CA SER A 296 -5.21 12.98 29.00
C SER A 296 -4.23 13.73 28.07
N MET A 297 -4.46 13.69 26.75
CA MET A 297 -3.63 14.36 25.74
C MET A 297 -3.97 15.83 25.53
N GLN A 298 -4.92 16.39 26.31
CA GLN A 298 -5.38 17.78 26.21
C GLN A 298 -4.55 18.74 27.05
#